data_AF-A0A945H9F8-F1
#
_entry.id   AF-A0A945H9F8-F1
#
_cell.length_a   1.000
_cell.length_b   1.000
_cell.length_c   1.000
_cell.angle_alpha   90.00
_cell.angle_beta   90.00
_cell.angle_gamma   90.00
#
_symmetry.space_group_name_H-M   'P 1'
#
loop_
_entity.id
_entity.type
_entity.pdbx_description
1 polymer ?
#
loop_
_entity_poly.entity_id
_entity_poly.type
_entity_poly.pdbx_seq_one_letter_code
_entity_poly.pdbx_strand_id
1 'polypeptide(L)'
;APARIEWQINTGAAKPEIATTARVLWSDQFLYIGYRSPYTELTLFEPALKSGERSGLWNKDVVEAFVGTDPANPTHYTEYEVAPTGEKLDLNITPTDKSLEWNSGFEAATHIDRKRKIWTAEMRIPLKSLSEQPPRPGTQWRINLYRHDPAHKAFLGWSPCANGSAHTPAKFGHLIFGP
;
A
#
# COMPACT_ATOMS: atom_id res chain seq x y z
N ALA A 1 6.13 1.96 -16.36
CA ALA A 1 7.08 0.99 -15.75
C ALA A 1 6.58 0.64 -14.34
N PRO A 2 6.88 -0.55 -13.78
CA PRO A 2 6.53 -0.82 -12.38
C PRO A 2 7.25 0.15 -11.44
N ALA A 3 6.56 0.57 -10.38
CA ALA A 3 7.16 1.30 -9.27
C ALA A 3 8.07 0.34 -8.49
N ARG A 4 9.29 0.79 -8.17
CA ARG A 4 10.26 0.01 -7.42
C ARG A 4 10.32 0.53 -5.98
N ILE A 5 9.97 -0.33 -5.03
CA ILE A 5 9.88 -0.05 -3.59
C ILE A 5 11.14 -0.62 -2.95
N GLU A 6 12.13 0.22 -2.72
CA GLU A 6 13.43 -0.19 -2.18
C GLU A 6 14.06 0.79 -1.20
N TRP A 7 13.41 1.92 -0.92
CA TRP A 7 14.00 2.96 -0.09
C TRP A 7 13.50 2.88 1.35
N GLN A 8 14.41 2.69 2.30
CA GLN A 8 14.09 2.70 3.73
C GLN A 8 13.42 4.01 4.13
N ILE A 9 12.23 3.96 4.73
CA ILE A 9 11.48 5.18 5.08
C ILE A 9 12.11 5.98 6.22
N ASN A 10 13.00 5.36 7.00
CA ASN A 10 13.69 6.01 8.13
C ASN A 10 14.96 6.77 7.72
N THR A 11 15.70 6.24 6.75
CA THR A 11 17.04 6.72 6.40
C THR A 11 17.14 7.19 4.94
N GLY A 12 16.20 6.80 4.08
CA GLY A 12 16.32 7.01 2.64
C GLY A 12 17.37 6.11 1.96
N ALA A 13 17.95 5.15 2.67
CA ALA A 13 18.91 4.20 2.08
C ALA A 13 18.19 3.11 1.26
N ALA A 14 18.74 2.73 0.10
CA ALA A 14 18.19 1.65 -0.70
C ALA A 14 18.50 0.25 -0.13
N LYS A 15 17.58 -0.69 -0.32
CA LYS A 15 17.72 -2.14 -0.12
C LYS A 15 17.31 -2.91 -1.38
N PRO A 16 18.10 -2.81 -2.47
CA PRO A 16 17.73 -3.35 -3.78
C PRO A 16 17.59 -4.89 -3.80
N GLU A 17 18.23 -5.59 -2.86
CA GLU A 17 18.22 -7.05 -2.72
C GLU A 17 16.84 -7.63 -2.37
N ILE A 18 15.98 -6.82 -1.75
CA ILE A 18 14.59 -7.17 -1.38
C ILE A 18 13.58 -6.23 -2.05
N ALA A 19 13.98 -5.57 -3.15
CA ALA A 19 13.13 -4.62 -3.85
C ALA A 19 11.80 -5.25 -4.23
N THR A 20 10.71 -4.63 -3.79
CA THR A 20 9.35 -5.00 -4.15
C THR A 20 8.93 -4.16 -5.36
N THR A 21 8.26 -4.78 -6.32
CA THR A 21 7.70 -4.03 -7.46
C THR A 21 6.21 -3.92 -7.33
N ALA A 22 5.67 -2.73 -7.62
CA ALA A 22 4.24 -2.49 -7.70
C ALA A 22 3.84 -1.99 -9.10
N ARG A 23 2.63 -2.34 -9.52
CA ARG A 23 1.99 -1.79 -10.72
C ARG A 23 0.63 -1.24 -10.33
N VAL A 24 0.29 -0.09 -10.91
CA VAL A 24 -1.00 0.55 -10.70
C VAL A 24 -1.72 0.62 -12.04
N LEU A 25 -2.97 0.18 -12.05
CA LEU A 25 -3.89 0.25 -13.18
C LEU A 25 -5.21 0.84 -12.69
N TRP A 26 -6.05 1.29 -13.61
CA TRP A 26 -7.34 1.86 -13.26
C TRP A 26 -8.39 1.52 -14.32
N SER A 27 -9.65 1.58 -13.93
CA SER A 27 -10.82 1.56 -14.81
C SER A 27 -11.76 2.70 -14.45
N ASP A 28 -12.92 2.76 -15.10
CA ASP A 28 -14.01 3.66 -14.73
C ASP A 28 -14.55 3.45 -13.30
N GLN A 29 -14.32 2.27 -12.71
CA GLN A 29 -14.87 1.88 -11.41
C GLN A 29 -13.83 1.67 -10.32
N PHE A 30 -12.60 1.26 -10.67
CA PHE A 30 -11.63 0.78 -9.69
C PHE A 30 -10.22 1.31 -9.92
N LEU A 31 -9.50 1.47 -8.82
CA LEU A 31 -8.04 1.52 -8.80
C LEU A 31 -7.52 0.12 -8.46
N TYR A 32 -6.56 -0.36 -9.24
CA TYR A 32 -5.92 -1.66 -9.04
C TYR A 32 -4.45 -1.47 -8.68
N ILE A 33 -3.99 -2.16 -7.64
CA ILE A 33 -2.59 -2.13 -7.21
C ILE A 33 -2.10 -3.56 -7.05
N GLY A 34 -1.10 -3.94 -7.84
CA GLY A 34 -0.48 -5.27 -7.80
C GLY A 34 0.96 -5.21 -7.30
N TYR A 35 1.29 -6.00 -6.29
CA TYR A 35 2.61 -6.12 -5.70
C TYR A 35 3.24 -7.47 -6.00
N ARG A 36 4.57 -7.46 -6.17
CA ARG A 36 5.40 -8.66 -6.24
C ARG A 36 6.61 -8.47 -5.33
N SER A 37 6.64 -9.26 -4.27
CA SER A 37 7.53 -9.08 -3.12
C SER A 37 8.41 -10.31 -2.93
N PRO A 38 9.73 -10.23 -3.16
CA PRO A 38 10.64 -11.31 -2.75
C PRO A 38 10.67 -11.42 -1.22
N TYR A 39 10.95 -12.61 -0.70
CA TYR A 39 11.10 -12.82 0.74
C TYR A 39 12.14 -13.92 1.04
N THR A 40 12.73 -13.90 2.23
CA THR A 40 13.57 -15.01 2.74
C THR A 40 12.78 -15.84 3.73
N GLU A 41 12.19 -15.15 4.70
CA GLU A 41 11.26 -15.63 5.72
C GLU A 41 10.00 -14.76 5.69
N LEU A 42 8.84 -15.36 6.00
CA LEU A 42 7.60 -14.62 6.17
C LEU A 42 7.24 -14.58 7.65
N THR A 43 7.13 -13.38 8.18
CA THR A 43 6.65 -13.07 9.52
C THR A 43 5.15 -12.85 9.44
N LEU A 44 4.35 -13.84 9.83
CA LEU A 44 2.89 -13.84 9.65
C LEU A 44 2.15 -13.77 11.00
N PHE A 45 0.84 -13.53 10.94
CA PHE A 45 -0.05 -13.83 12.06
C PHE A 45 -0.49 -15.30 11.98
N GLU A 46 -0.35 -16.02 13.09
CA GLU A 46 -0.75 -17.42 13.20
C GLU A 46 -1.65 -17.62 14.43
N PRO A 47 -2.91 -18.06 14.26
CA PRO A 47 -3.58 -18.33 12.99
C PRO A 47 -3.94 -17.05 12.22
N ALA A 48 -3.98 -17.15 10.89
CA ALA A 48 -4.54 -16.11 10.04
C ALA A 48 -6.05 -15.94 10.30
N LEU A 49 -6.52 -14.70 10.24
CA LEU A 49 -7.91 -14.31 10.31
C LEU A 49 -8.59 -14.71 9.00
N LYS A 50 -9.77 -15.35 9.10
CA LYS A 50 -10.50 -15.86 7.93
C LYS A 50 -11.49 -14.87 7.33
N SER A 51 -11.89 -13.86 8.09
CA SER A 51 -12.92 -12.88 7.71
C SER A 51 -12.78 -11.60 8.50
N GLY A 52 -13.15 -10.47 7.89
CA GLY A 52 -13.02 -9.15 8.50
C GLY A 52 -11.60 -8.59 8.32
N GLU A 53 -11.35 -7.47 8.99
CA GLU A 53 -10.09 -6.74 8.90
C GLU A 53 -9.21 -7.01 10.12
N ARG A 54 -7.90 -6.95 9.93
CA ARG A 54 -6.92 -7.13 11.00
C ARG A 54 -6.17 -5.84 11.26
N SER A 55 -6.30 -5.30 12.47
CA SER A 55 -5.39 -4.25 12.95
C SER A 55 -3.99 -4.79 13.24
N GLY A 56 -2.96 -3.98 12.98
CA GLY A 56 -1.57 -4.30 13.31
C GLY A 56 -0.79 -5.05 12.23
N LEU A 57 -1.26 -5.06 10.97
CA LEU A 57 -0.55 -5.72 9.86
C LEU A 57 0.85 -5.12 9.64
N TRP A 58 1.03 -3.82 9.88
CA TRP A 58 2.33 -3.14 9.93
C TRP A 58 3.39 -3.75 10.88
N ASN A 59 3.03 -4.67 11.80
CA ASN A 59 4.02 -5.37 12.64
C ASN A 59 4.61 -6.63 11.98
N LYS A 60 4.09 -7.02 10.81
CA LYS A 60 4.37 -8.27 10.10
C LYS A 60 4.75 -7.98 8.66
N ASP A 61 4.90 -9.04 7.87
CA ASP A 61 5.01 -8.92 6.43
C ASP A 61 3.72 -8.32 5.84
N VAL A 62 3.84 -7.15 5.22
CA VAL A 62 2.71 -6.43 4.62
C VAL A 62 3.17 -5.58 3.44
N VAL A 63 2.26 -5.34 2.50
CA VAL A 63 2.36 -4.23 1.53
C VAL A 63 1.27 -3.22 1.81
N GLU A 64 1.59 -1.95 1.61
CA GLU A 64 0.68 -0.86 1.94
C GLU A 64 0.56 0.11 0.75
N ALA A 65 -0.61 0.70 0.57
CA ALA A 65 -0.87 1.79 -0.36
C ALA A 65 -1.54 2.95 0.35
N PHE A 66 -1.04 4.15 0.13
CA PHE A 66 -1.59 5.38 0.69
C PHE A 66 -2.06 6.27 -0.44
N VAL A 67 -3.34 6.68 -0.45
CA VAL A 67 -3.95 7.40 -1.58
C VAL A 67 -4.64 8.68 -1.08
N GLY A 68 -4.12 9.83 -1.51
CA GLY A 68 -4.71 11.15 -1.26
C GLY A 68 -5.29 11.74 -2.54
N THR A 69 -6.60 12.00 -2.55
CA THR A 69 -7.34 12.42 -3.75
C THR A 69 -7.64 13.92 -3.79
N ASP A 70 -7.63 14.60 -2.65
CA ASP A 70 -7.91 16.04 -2.54
C ASP A 70 -6.61 16.87 -2.42
N PRO A 71 -6.24 17.64 -3.46
CA PRO A 71 -5.06 18.49 -3.40
C PRO A 71 -5.20 19.67 -2.43
N ALA A 72 -6.42 20.10 -2.08
CA ALA A 72 -6.65 21.16 -1.10
C ALA A 72 -6.46 20.65 0.35
N ASN A 73 -6.67 19.36 0.58
CA ASN A 73 -6.52 18.71 1.87
C ASN A 73 -5.50 17.56 1.82
N PRO A 74 -4.21 17.83 1.56
CA PRO A 74 -3.21 16.79 1.34
C PRO A 74 -2.94 15.90 2.56
N THR A 75 -3.37 16.30 3.75
CA THR A 75 -3.29 15.52 4.99
C THR A 75 -4.48 14.59 5.20
N HIS A 76 -5.48 14.63 4.33
CA HIS A 76 -6.55 13.63 4.24
C HIS A 76 -6.22 12.63 3.14
N TYR A 77 -6.11 11.36 3.51
CA TYR A 77 -5.84 10.26 2.59
C TYR A 77 -6.41 8.96 3.15
N THR A 78 -6.37 7.92 2.33
CA THR A 78 -6.77 6.56 2.69
C THR A 78 -5.56 5.65 2.71
N GLU A 79 -5.63 4.60 3.51
CA GLU A 79 -4.57 3.61 3.70
C GLU A 79 -5.14 2.21 3.46
N TYR A 80 -4.36 1.37 2.80
CA TYR A 80 -4.72 -0.01 2.45
C TYR A 80 -3.55 -0.93 2.74
N GLU A 81 -3.76 -1.94 3.59
CA GLU A 81 -2.76 -2.91 3.97
C GLU A 81 -3.19 -4.33 3.56
N VAL A 82 -2.26 -5.12 3.01
CA VAL A 82 -2.49 -6.52 2.67
C VAL A 82 -1.28 -7.37 3.07
N ALA A 83 -1.53 -8.39 3.90
CA ALA A 83 -0.53 -9.36 4.32
C ALA A 83 -0.48 -10.58 3.37
N PRO A 84 0.62 -11.34 3.32
CA PRO A 84 0.74 -12.53 2.47
C PRO A 84 -0.37 -13.57 2.68
N THR A 85 -0.93 -13.63 3.89
CA THR A 85 -2.03 -14.50 4.32
C THR A 85 -3.40 -14.11 3.75
N GLY A 86 -3.51 -12.96 3.06
CA GLY A 86 -4.76 -12.42 2.54
C GLY A 86 -5.53 -11.56 3.54
N GLU A 87 -5.01 -11.43 4.76
CA GLU A 87 -5.53 -10.50 5.76
C GLU A 87 -5.31 -9.07 5.28
N LYS A 88 -6.29 -8.21 5.55
CA LYS A 88 -6.34 -6.86 5.02
C LYS A 88 -6.85 -5.87 6.06
N LEU A 89 -6.60 -4.58 5.80
CA LEU A 89 -7.11 -3.46 6.59
C LEU A 89 -7.24 -2.25 5.67
N ASP A 90 -8.28 -1.43 5.86
CA ASP A 90 -8.31 -0.07 5.33
C ASP A 90 -8.57 0.98 6.41
N LEU A 91 -8.13 2.21 6.13
CA LEU A 91 -8.34 3.34 7.02
C LEU A 91 -8.63 4.60 6.22
N ASN A 92 -9.50 5.45 6.78
CA ASN A 92 -9.61 6.85 6.39
C ASN A 92 -8.84 7.72 7.38
N ILE A 93 -7.84 8.45 6.88
CA ILE A 93 -6.91 9.21 7.69
C ILE A 93 -7.17 10.71 7.53
N THR A 94 -7.35 11.40 8.64
CA THR A 94 -7.45 12.86 8.73
C THR A 94 -6.40 13.38 9.72
N PRO A 95 -6.19 14.70 9.84
CA PRO A 95 -5.26 15.25 10.83
C PRO A 95 -5.56 14.87 12.29
N THR A 96 -6.81 14.52 12.59
CA THR A 96 -7.29 14.27 13.96
C THR A 96 -7.74 12.83 14.19
N ASP A 97 -7.85 12.01 13.15
CA ASP A 97 -8.43 10.66 13.25
C ASP A 97 -7.78 9.67 12.27
N LYS A 98 -7.68 8.42 12.68
CA LYS A 98 -7.31 7.26 11.87
C LYS A 98 -8.42 6.22 11.98
N SER A 99 -9.45 6.38 11.15
CA SER A 99 -10.69 5.62 11.31
C SER A 99 -10.51 4.18 10.81
N LEU A 100 -10.38 3.24 11.76
CA LEU A 100 -10.35 1.79 11.52
C LEU A 100 -11.75 1.18 11.26
N GLU A 101 -12.82 1.94 11.55
CA GLU A 101 -14.21 1.51 11.33
C GLU A 101 -14.70 1.91 9.93
N TRP A 102 -13.95 2.76 9.23
CA TRP A 102 -14.22 3.04 7.83
C TRP A 102 -14.07 1.76 7.02
N ASN A 103 -14.84 1.64 5.94
CA ASN A 103 -14.71 0.52 5.02
C ASN A 103 -14.87 1.02 3.59
N SER A 104 -13.82 0.88 2.79
CA SER A 104 -13.83 1.25 1.38
C SER A 104 -14.58 0.25 0.50
N GLY A 105 -14.78 -0.98 0.99
CA GLY A 105 -15.20 -2.13 0.19
C GLY A 105 -14.11 -2.68 -0.74
N PHE A 106 -12.83 -2.35 -0.51
CA PHE A 106 -11.75 -2.90 -1.32
C PHE A 106 -11.64 -4.42 -1.17
N GLU A 107 -11.21 -5.09 -2.23
CA GLU A 107 -10.93 -6.52 -2.22
C GLU A 107 -9.43 -6.76 -2.41
N ALA A 108 -8.94 -7.87 -1.87
CA ALA A 108 -7.56 -8.28 -1.99
C ALA A 108 -7.46 -9.78 -2.29
N ALA A 109 -6.48 -10.15 -3.11
CA ALA A 109 -6.09 -11.54 -3.35
C ALA A 109 -4.57 -11.67 -3.20
N THR A 110 -4.11 -12.80 -2.66
CA THR A 110 -2.68 -13.04 -2.45
C THR A 110 -2.26 -14.43 -2.92
N HIS A 111 -0.97 -14.57 -3.22
CA HIS A 111 -0.37 -15.85 -3.56
C HIS A 111 1.05 -15.94 -3.02
N ILE A 112 1.42 -17.06 -2.42
CA ILE A 112 2.78 -17.34 -1.93
C ILE A 112 3.39 -18.45 -2.79
N ASP A 113 4.35 -18.09 -3.64
CA ASP A 113 5.19 -19.05 -4.37
C ASP A 113 6.42 -19.40 -3.51
N ARG A 114 6.30 -20.49 -2.74
CA ARG A 114 7.37 -20.95 -1.83
C ARG A 114 8.63 -21.41 -2.56
N LYS A 115 8.51 -21.87 -3.81
CA LYS A 115 9.63 -22.35 -4.61
C LYS A 115 10.48 -21.18 -5.09
N ARG A 116 9.83 -20.12 -5.59
CA ARG A 116 10.51 -18.91 -6.06
C ARG A 116 10.76 -17.87 -4.97
N LYS A 117 10.24 -18.10 -3.75
CA LYS A 117 10.38 -17.19 -2.61
C LYS A 117 9.87 -15.79 -2.92
N ILE A 118 8.69 -15.75 -3.53
CA ILE A 118 7.96 -14.53 -3.87
C ILE A 118 6.53 -14.66 -3.36
N TRP A 119 5.99 -13.57 -2.83
CA TRP A 119 4.56 -13.45 -2.63
C TRP A 119 4.01 -12.27 -3.42
N THR A 120 2.75 -12.37 -3.82
CA THR A 120 2.05 -11.33 -4.57
C THR A 120 0.78 -10.94 -3.83
N ALA A 121 0.39 -9.68 -3.99
CA ALA A 121 -0.88 -9.15 -3.55
C ALA A 121 -1.50 -8.31 -4.68
N GLU A 122 -2.79 -8.42 -4.86
CA GLU A 122 -3.56 -7.60 -5.80
C GLU A 122 -4.71 -6.97 -5.02
N MET A 123 -4.82 -5.65 -5.11
CA MET A 123 -5.89 -4.85 -4.50
C MET A 123 -6.82 -4.34 -5.59
N ARG A 124 -8.13 -4.39 -5.34
CA ARG A 124 -9.17 -3.73 -6.14
C ARG A 124 -9.92 -2.74 -5.25
N ILE A 125 -9.69 -1.44 -5.45
CA ILE A 125 -10.22 -0.37 -4.62
C ILE A 125 -11.30 0.39 -5.39
N PRO A 126 -12.56 0.47 -4.89
CA PRO A 126 -13.61 1.24 -5.54
C PRO A 126 -13.26 2.74 -5.63
N LEU A 127 -13.29 3.34 -6.82
CA LEU A 127 -12.97 4.78 -6.96
C LEU A 127 -13.93 5.67 -6.17
N LYS A 128 -15.20 5.25 -6.05
CA LYS A 128 -16.22 5.95 -5.27
C LYS A 128 -15.93 6.04 -3.76
N SER A 129 -15.07 5.18 -3.22
CA SER A 129 -14.63 5.29 -1.82
C SER A 129 -13.48 6.27 -1.65
N LEU A 130 -12.76 6.58 -2.73
CA LEU A 130 -11.59 7.45 -2.73
C LEU A 130 -11.93 8.92 -3.01
N SER A 131 -12.92 9.16 -3.88
CA SER A 131 -13.35 10.50 -4.25
C SER A 131 -14.80 10.49 -4.73
N GLU A 132 -15.52 11.58 -4.45
CA GLU A 132 -16.87 11.80 -5.02
C GLU A 132 -16.83 11.99 -6.54
N GLN A 133 -15.72 12.55 -7.05
CA GLN A 133 -15.51 12.78 -8.47
C GLN A 133 -14.58 11.70 -9.03
N PRO A 134 -15.04 10.87 -9.99
CA PRO A 134 -14.17 9.87 -10.59
C PRO A 134 -13.00 10.54 -11.32
N PRO A 135 -11.78 9.97 -11.26
CA PRO A 135 -10.65 10.48 -12.01
C PRO A 135 -10.92 10.39 -13.51
N ARG A 136 -10.31 11.30 -14.25
CA ARG A 136 -10.27 11.31 -15.72
C ARG A 136 -8.81 11.25 -16.16
N PRO A 137 -8.52 10.93 -17.43
CA PRO A 137 -7.17 11.09 -17.95
C PRO A 137 -6.62 12.49 -17.65
N GLY A 138 -5.43 12.55 -17.06
CA GLY A 138 -4.79 13.77 -16.57
C GLY A 138 -5.07 14.13 -15.11
N THR A 139 -6.03 13.47 -14.44
CA THR A 139 -6.21 13.62 -12.98
C THR A 139 -4.93 13.21 -12.27
N GLN A 140 -4.57 13.96 -11.23
CA GLN A 140 -3.38 13.72 -10.43
C GLN A 140 -3.79 13.50 -8.97
N TRP A 141 -3.44 12.32 -8.44
CA TRP A 141 -3.59 12.00 -7.02
C TRP A 141 -2.22 11.83 -6.37
N ARG A 142 -2.16 12.00 -5.05
CA ARG A 142 -0.96 11.66 -4.27
C ARG A 142 -1.01 10.19 -3.91
N ILE A 143 0.12 9.50 -4.08
CA ILE A 143 0.25 8.09 -3.70
C ILE A 143 1.61 7.80 -3.10
N ASN A 144 1.65 6.88 -2.14
CA ASN A 144 2.88 6.15 -1.84
C ASN A 144 2.59 4.67 -1.65
N LEU A 145 3.61 3.85 -1.87
CA LEU A 145 3.54 2.41 -1.88
C LEU A 145 4.65 1.88 -0.99
N TYR A 146 4.31 0.98 -0.07
CA TYR A 146 5.24 0.50 0.93
C TYR A 146 5.29 -1.03 1.03
N ARG A 147 6.38 -1.48 1.65
CA ARG A 147 6.64 -2.87 2.00
C ARG A 147 7.30 -2.90 3.38
N HIS A 148 6.67 -3.56 4.35
CA HIS A 148 7.31 -3.89 5.61
C HIS A 148 7.75 -5.35 5.61
N ASP A 149 9.05 -5.60 5.82
CA ASP A 149 9.71 -6.90 5.84
C ASP A 149 10.52 -7.01 7.15
N PRO A 150 9.93 -7.62 8.20
CA PRO A 150 10.59 -7.75 9.49
C PRO A 150 11.87 -8.58 9.46
N ALA A 151 11.94 -9.64 8.64
CA ALA A 151 13.11 -10.52 8.54
C ALA A 151 14.37 -9.75 8.13
N HIS A 152 14.21 -8.76 7.27
CA HIS A 152 15.30 -7.88 6.83
C HIS A 152 15.38 -6.55 7.60
N LYS A 153 14.56 -6.35 8.64
CA LYS A 153 14.43 -5.08 9.38
C LYS A 153 14.23 -3.92 8.41
N ALA A 154 13.29 -4.08 7.49
CA ALA A 154 13.09 -3.16 6.38
C ALA A 154 11.65 -2.62 6.38
N PHE A 155 11.53 -1.31 6.30
CA PHE A 155 10.29 -0.64 5.95
C PHE A 155 10.59 0.25 4.76
N LEU A 156 10.18 -0.21 3.59
CA LEU A 156 10.56 0.35 2.29
C LEU A 156 9.40 1.14 1.72
N GLY A 157 9.70 2.26 1.05
CA GLY A 157 8.78 3.06 0.27
C GLY A 157 9.23 3.22 -1.18
N TRP A 158 8.26 3.46 -2.07
CA TRP A 158 8.54 3.90 -3.43
C TRP A 158 9.10 5.33 -3.43
N SER A 159 8.40 6.26 -2.80
CA SER A 159 8.92 7.59 -2.48
C SER A 159 9.44 7.59 -1.03
N PRO A 160 10.74 7.82 -0.78
CA PRO A 160 11.29 7.78 0.56
C PRO A 160 10.79 8.94 1.43
N CYS A 161 10.25 8.62 2.61
CA CYS A 161 9.92 9.64 3.62
C CYS A 161 11.19 10.21 4.27
N ALA A 162 12.18 9.34 4.54
CA ALA A 162 13.46 9.62 5.22
C ALA A 162 13.30 10.29 6.60
N ASN A 163 12.24 9.92 7.33
CA ASN A 163 11.93 10.42 8.67
C ASN A 163 11.34 9.35 9.61
N GLY A 164 11.18 8.12 9.12
CA GLY A 164 10.70 6.97 9.89
C GLY A 164 9.19 6.81 9.91
N SER A 165 8.43 7.67 9.23
CA SER A 165 6.96 7.64 9.21
C SER A 165 6.40 7.50 7.80
N ALA A 166 5.60 6.45 7.58
CA ALA A 166 4.78 6.29 6.37
C ALA A 166 3.66 7.34 6.26
N HIS A 167 3.26 7.93 7.40
CA HIS A 167 2.25 9.00 7.49
C HIS A 167 2.85 10.40 7.22
N THR A 168 3.61 10.53 6.12
CA THR A 168 4.19 11.81 5.68
C THR A 168 3.64 12.20 4.31
N PRO A 169 2.39 12.69 4.21
CA PRO A 169 1.74 12.93 2.92
C PRO A 169 2.42 13.96 2.02
N ALA A 170 3.28 14.82 2.57
CA ALA A 170 4.13 15.72 1.80
C ALA A 170 5.23 14.99 0.98
N LYS A 171 5.52 13.73 1.32
CA LYS A 171 6.50 12.86 0.65
C LYS A 171 5.85 11.90 -0.35
N PHE A 172 4.52 11.87 -0.44
CA PHE A 172 3.84 11.03 -1.42
C PHE A 172 4.20 11.49 -2.82
N GLY A 173 4.42 10.54 -3.72
CA GLY A 173 4.58 10.82 -5.14
C GLY A 173 3.23 11.09 -5.79
N HIS A 174 3.22 11.12 -7.12
CA HIS A 174 2.02 11.41 -7.90
C HIS A 174 1.62 10.24 -8.78
N LEU A 175 0.36 9.86 -8.69
CA LEU A 175 -0.34 9.02 -9.65
C LEU A 175 -1.01 9.94 -10.66
N ILE A 176 -0.64 9.81 -11.93
CA ILE A 176 -1.29 10.52 -13.03
C ILE A 176 -2.09 9.50 -13.84
N PHE A 177 -3.40 9.73 -13.96
CA PHE A 177 -4.31 8.84 -14.66
C PHE A 177 -4.10 8.98 -16.17
N GLY A 178 -3.73 7.89 -16.84
CA GLY A 178 -3.52 7.84 -18.29
C GLY A 178 -4.84 7.71 -19.07
N PRO A 179 -4.81 7.76 -20.41
CA PRO A 179 -5.96 7.44 -21.27
C PRO A 179 -6.37 5.96 -21.19
#